data_AF-A0A7V9HVL9-F1
#
_entry.id   AF-A0A7V9HVL9-F1
#
_cell.length_a   1.000
_cell.length_b   1.000
_cell.length_c   1.000
_cell.angle_alpha   90.00
_cell.angle_beta   90.00
_cell.angle_gamma   90.00
#
_symmetry.space_group_name_H-M   'P 1'
#
loop_
_entity.id
_entity.type
_entity.pdbx_description
1 polymer ?
#
loop_
_entity_poly.entity_id
_entity_poly.type
_entity_poly.pdbx_seq_one_letter_code
_entity_poly.pdbx_strand_id
1 'polypeptide(L)' 'DDLLLRGGSCVVGPEGHYVAGPVFDEETILMAELDPAAVDKAKMTLDVSGHYHRPDVFDVKLHKNSRMEQEEA' A
#
# COMPACT_ATOMS: atom_id res chain seq x y z
N ASP A 1 -11.48 -23.22 21.89
CA ASP A 1 -12.04 -21.90 21.57
C ASP A 1 -11.28 -21.40 20.37
N ASP A 2 -11.95 -21.15 19.24
CA ASP A 2 -11.28 -20.79 17.98
C ASP A 2 -11.64 -19.33 17.65
N LEU A 3 -10.62 -18.50 17.42
CA LEU A 3 -10.81 -17.08 17.14
C LEU A 3 -11.33 -16.90 15.71
N LEU A 4 -12.50 -16.26 15.55
CA LEU A 4 -13.08 -15.96 14.24
C LEU A 4 -12.27 -14.92 13.44
N LEU A 5 -11.63 -13.98 14.13
CA LEU A 5 -10.76 -12.96 13.56
C LEU A 5 -9.42 -13.01 14.29
N ARG A 6 -8.40 -13.51 13.60
CA ARG A 6 -7.09 -13.83 14.20
C ARG A 6 -6.06 -12.71 14.05
N GLY A 7 -6.43 -11.56 13.51
CA GLY A 7 -5.48 -10.50 13.15
C GLY A 7 -4.87 -10.73 11.77
N GLY A 8 -3.56 -10.52 11.64
CA GLY A 8 -2.82 -10.55 10.38
C GLY A 8 -2.16 -9.22 10.01
N SER A 9 -2.09 -8.27 10.95
CA SER A 9 -1.41 -6.99 10.75
C SER A 9 0.04 -7.23 10.33
N CYS A 10 0.47 -6.56 9.26
CA CYS A 10 1.81 -6.67 8.68
C CYS A 10 2.23 -5.37 8.01
N VAL A 11 3.52 -5.25 7.73
CA VAL A 11 4.11 -4.23 6.87
C VAL A 11 4.75 -4.93 5.69
N VAL A 12 4.39 -4.53 4.47
CA VAL A 12 4.90 -5.14 3.24
C VAL A 12 5.69 -4.08 2.46
N GLY A 13 6.89 -4.46 2.03
CA GLY A 13 7.77 -3.61 1.24
C GLY A 13 7.34 -3.53 -0.24
N PRO A 14 7.94 -2.63 -1.02
CA PRO A 14 7.56 -2.41 -2.42
C PRO A 14 7.83 -3.60 -3.35
N GLU A 15 8.72 -4.51 -2.96
CA GLU A 15 9.00 -5.78 -3.66
C GLU A 15 7.97 -6.88 -3.31
N GLY A 16 6.99 -6.59 -2.43
CA GLY A 16 5.97 -7.56 -2.00
C GLY A 16 6.39 -8.49 -0.86
N HIS A 17 7.56 -8.26 -0.24
CA HIS A 17 8.03 -9.03 0.92
C HIS A 17 7.57 -8.41 2.25
N TYR A 18 7.31 -9.25 3.25
CA TYR A 18 7.04 -8.78 4.62
C TYR A 18 8.28 -8.12 5.23
N VAL A 19 8.11 -6.89 5.69
CA VAL A 19 9.09 -6.15 6.49
C VAL A 19 8.84 -6.40 7.98
N ALA A 20 7.58 -6.54 8.38
CA ALA A 20 7.18 -6.93 9.73
C ALA A 20 5.84 -7.70 9.70
N GLY A 21 5.65 -8.63 10.64
CA GLY A 21 4.49 -9.52 10.68
C GLY A 21 4.50 -10.57 9.56
N PRO A 22 3.34 -11.16 9.21
CA PRO A 22 2.02 -10.95 9.81
C PRO A 22 1.91 -11.51 11.22
N VAL A 23 1.21 -10.79 12.11
CA VAL A 23 0.95 -11.24 13.49
C VAL A 23 -0.46 -11.77 13.61
N PHE A 24 -0.59 -13.00 14.12
CA PHE A 24 -1.87 -13.65 14.39
C PHE A 24 -1.98 -14.04 15.86
N ASP A 25 -3.22 -14.08 16.36
CA ASP A 25 -3.59 -14.55 17.71
C ASP A 25 -2.92 -13.81 18.88
N GLU A 26 -2.35 -12.63 18.61
CA GLU A 26 -1.61 -11.84 19.59
C GLU A 26 -1.96 -10.35 19.43
N GLU A 27 -2.15 -9.66 20.56
CA GLU A 27 -2.21 -8.21 20.61
C GLU A 27 -0.78 -7.66 20.64
N THR A 28 -0.40 -6.90 19.62
CA THR A 28 0.99 -6.46 19.42
C THR A 28 1.06 -5.05 18.84
N ILE A 29 2.03 -4.27 19.30
CA ILE A 29 2.46 -3.05 18.59
C ILE A 29 3.51 -3.47 17.55
N LEU A 30 3.12 -3.50 16.28
CA LEU A 30 4.02 -3.86 15.19
C LEU A 30 4.76 -2.63 14.67
N MET A 31 6.10 -2.65 14.73
CA MET A 31 6.97 -1.56 14.30
C MET A 31 7.92 -2.05 13.20
N ALA A 32 8.22 -1.19 12.24
CA ALA A 32 9.18 -1.45 11.17
C ALA A 32 9.98 -0.18 10.83
N GLU A 33 11.26 -0.34 10.53
CA GLU A 33 12.06 0.72 9.91
C GLU A 33 11.96 0.60 8.39
N LEU A 34 11.73 1.73 7.72
CA LEU A 34 11.53 1.78 6.28
C LEU A 34 12.59 2.65 5.63
N ASP A 35 13.16 2.15 4.53
CA ASP A 35 13.99 2.94 3.61
C ASP A 35 13.12 3.46 2.45
N PRO A 36 12.83 4.77 2.37
CA PRO A 36 12.06 5.33 1.26
C PRO A 36 12.71 5.08 -0.11
N ALA A 37 14.05 4.96 -0.18
CA ALA A 37 14.75 4.71 -1.44
C ALA A 37 14.48 3.30 -2.00
N ALA A 38 13.91 2.39 -1.22
CA ALA A 38 13.49 1.08 -1.70
C ALA A 38 12.38 1.18 -2.77
N VAL A 39 11.54 2.23 -2.73
CA VAL A 39 10.47 2.43 -3.73
C VAL A 39 11.06 2.73 -5.10
N ASP A 40 12.09 3.59 -5.15
CA ASP A 40 12.73 3.95 -6.42
C ASP A 40 13.41 2.72 -7.04
N LYS A 41 14.07 1.89 -6.23
CA LYS A 41 14.67 0.63 -6.67
C LYS A 41 13.62 -0.32 -7.26
N ALA A 42 12.48 -0.49 -6.58
CA ALA A 42 11.41 -1.36 -7.06
C ALA A 42 10.82 -0.89 -8.40
N LYS A 43 10.66 0.43 -8.57
CA LYS A 43 10.21 1.01 -9.83
C LYS A 43 11.20 0.82 -10.99
N MET A 44 12.51 0.72 -10.71
CA MET A 44 13.49 0.37 -11.75
C MET A 44 13.24 -1.04 -12.31
N THR A 45 12.76 -1.97 -11.48
CA THR A 45 12.35 -3.32 -11.91
C THR A 45 11.01 -3.29 -12.64
N LEU A 46 10.01 -2.60 -12.08
CA LEU A 46 8.67 -2.52 -12.65
C LEU A 46 7.95 -1.20 -12.31
N ASP A 47 7.85 -0.31 -13.30
CA ASP A 47 7.12 0.96 -13.21
C ASP A 47 5.81 0.91 -14.01
N VAL A 48 4.77 0.33 -13.41
CA VAL A 48 3.46 0.09 -14.05
C VAL A 48 2.77 1.41 -14.43
N SER A 49 2.82 2.41 -13.55
CA SER A 49 2.14 3.69 -13.76
C SER A 49 2.94 4.71 -14.59
N GLY A 50 4.23 4.47 -14.81
CA GLY A 50 5.07 5.32 -15.66
C GLY A 50 5.38 4.67 -17.00
N HIS A 51 6.58 4.13 -17.18
CA HIS A 51 7.07 3.65 -18.48
C HIS A 51 6.16 2.58 -19.12
N TYR A 52 5.52 1.73 -18.30
CA TYR A 52 4.67 0.66 -18.80
C TYR A 52 3.18 1.03 -18.91
N HIS A 53 2.78 2.28 -18.65
CA HIS A 53 1.34 2.60 -18.51
C HIS A 53 0.53 2.64 -19.82
N ARG A 54 1.17 2.62 -21.00
CA ARG A 54 0.51 2.61 -22.34
C ARG A 54 -0.70 3.57 -22.43
N PRO A 55 -0.47 4.90 -22.34
CA PRO A 55 -1.55 5.91 -22.42
C PRO A 55 -2.35 5.85 -23.72
N ASP A 56 -1.77 5.29 -24.77
CA ASP A 56 -2.41 5.08 -26.06
C ASP A 56 -3.49 3.97 -26.04
N VAL A 57 -3.50 3.12 -25.02
CA VAL A 57 -4.46 2.03 -24.84
C VAL A 57 -5.41 2.31 -23.67
N PHE A 58 -4.87 2.70 -22.52
CA PHE A 58 -5.63 2.94 -21.30
C PHE A 58 -5.34 4.33 -20.73
N ASP A 59 -6.40 5.07 -20.38
CA ASP A 59 -6.33 6.36 -19.70
C ASP A 59 -7.28 6.37 -18.50
N VAL A 60 -6.72 6.49 -17.30
CA VAL A 60 -7.49 6.51 -16.04
C VAL A 60 -7.68 7.95 -15.59
N LYS A 61 -8.91 8.47 -15.74
CA LYS A 61 -9.28 9.82 -15.31
C LYS A 61 -9.94 9.80 -13.94
N LEU A 62 -9.44 10.63 -13.04
CA LEU A 62 -10.01 10.81 -11.71
C LEU A 62 -11.01 11.97 -11.73
N HIS A 63 -12.27 11.71 -11.39
CA HIS A 63 -13.28 12.75 -11.17
C HIS A 63 -13.39 13.01 -9.67
N LYS A 64 -12.70 14.04 -9.19
CA LYS A 64 -12.79 14.46 -7.79
C LYS A 64 -14.08 15.25 -7.59
N ASN A 65 -15.06 14.67 -6.90
CA ASN A 65 -16.21 15.41 -6.39
C ASN A 65 -15.85 15.92 -5.00
N SER A 66 -15.60 17.23 -4.85
CA SER A 66 -15.24 17.87 -3.58
C SER A 66 -16.43 18.05 -2.62
N ARG A 67 -17.29 17.02 -2.49
CA ARG A 67 -18.45 17.09 -1.59
C ARG A 67 -18.03 17.17 -0.10
N MET A 68 -16.75 16.99 0.22
CA MET A 68 -16.18 17.09 1.56
C MET A 68 -15.59 18.48 1.89
N GLU A 69 -15.32 19.34 0.90
CA GLU A 69 -14.74 20.67 1.16
C GLU A 69 -15.77 21.70 1.67
N GLN A 70 -17.07 21.37 1.60
CA GLN A 70 -18.17 22.25 2.00
C GLN A 70 -18.71 21.99 3.41
N GLU A 71 -18.28 20.93 4.10
CA GLU A 71 -18.67 20.65 5.49
C GLU A 71 -17.68 21.20 6.53
N GLU A 72 -16.48 21.63 6.11
CA GLU A 72 -15.46 22.24 6.98
C GLU A 72 -15.39 23.79 6.91
N ALA A 73 -16.25 24.43 6.09
CA ALA A 73 -16.36 25.90 5.98
C ALA A 73 -17.67 26.42 6.57
#